data_AF-A0A955JQS4-F1
#
_entry.id   AF-A0A955JQS4-F1
#
_cell.length_a   1.000
_cell.length_b   1.000
_cell.length_c   1.000
_cell.angle_alpha   90.00
_cell.angle_beta   90.00
_cell.angle_gamma   90.00
#
_symmetry.space_group_name_H-M   'P 1'
#
loop_
_entity.id
_entity.type
_entity.pdbx_description
1 polymer ?
#
loop_
_entity_poly.entity_id
_entity_poly.type
_entity_poly.pdbx_seq_one_letter_code
_entity_poly.pdbx_strand_id
1 'polypeptide(L)'
;MASKYTPTIGIECHVQLKTKTKLFAGVDNDARGKKPNTLISHICLGMPGALPVLNEKAVQLACQAAFALGTSPAHYSKFDRKHYFYPDLPKG
;
A
#
# COMPACT_ATOMS: atom_id res chain seq x y z
N MET A 1 -23.64 25.96 29.08
CA MET A 1 -24.18 24.61 29.35
C MET A 1 -23.21 23.60 28.75
N ALA A 2 -22.79 22.59 29.51
CA ALA A 2 -21.96 21.51 28.96
C ALA A 2 -22.79 20.69 27.95
N SER A 3 -22.15 20.25 26.86
CA SER A 3 -22.77 19.39 25.83
C SER A 3 -23.34 18.11 26.46
N LYS A 4 -24.59 17.75 26.13
CA LYS A 4 -25.26 16.53 26.62
C LYS A 4 -24.71 15.23 26.00
N TYR A 5 -23.92 15.35 24.93
CA TYR A 5 -23.35 14.23 24.19
C TYR A 5 -21.85 14.39 24.00
N THR A 6 -21.13 13.27 23.96
CA THR A 6 -19.69 13.20 23.66
C THR A 6 -19.50 12.38 22.38
N PRO A 7 -18.88 12.94 21.31
CA PRO A 7 -18.64 12.19 20.08
C PRO A 7 -17.45 11.23 20.22
N THR A 8 -17.55 10.07 19.56
CA THR A 8 -16.45 9.12 19.40
C THR A 8 -16.06 9.09 17.92
N ILE A 9 -14.79 9.37 17.61
CA ILE A 9 -14.30 9.52 16.23
C ILE A 9 -13.11 8.59 16.03
N GLY A 10 -13.15 7.77 14.97
CA GLY A 10 -12.04 6.98 14.47
C GLY A 10 -11.62 7.48 13.09
N ILE A 11 -10.32 7.38 12.79
CA ILE A 11 -9.75 7.81 11.50
C ILE A 11 -8.93 6.66 10.94
N GLU A 12 -9.14 6.38 9.66
CA GLU A 12 -8.30 5.48 8.87
C GLU A 12 -7.48 6.30 7.88
N CYS A 13 -6.18 6.02 7.79
CA CYS A 13 -5.28 6.75 6.93
C CYS A 13 -4.47 5.78 6.05
N HIS A 14 -4.45 6.05 4.74
CA HIS A 14 -3.52 5.42 3.81
C HIS A 14 -2.37 6.38 3.49
N VAL A 15 -1.14 5.91 3.65
CA VAL A 15 0.08 6.71 3.39
C VAL A 15 0.87 6.06 2.25
N GLN A 16 1.19 6.84 1.21
CA GLN A 16 2.03 6.39 0.12
C GLN A 16 3.51 6.41 0.53
N LEU A 17 4.14 5.24 0.60
CA LEU A 17 5.58 5.14 0.88
C LEU A 17 6.40 5.68 -0.29
N LYS A 18 7.42 6.50 0.02
CA LYS A 18 8.33 7.10 -0.97
C LYS A 18 9.42 6.11 -1.42
N THR A 19 9.00 5.01 -2.03
CA THR A 19 9.90 4.03 -2.64
C THR A 19 10.24 4.39 -4.09
N LYS A 20 11.37 3.91 -4.61
CA LYS A 20 11.75 4.07 -6.03
C LYS A 20 10.88 3.20 -6.94
N THR A 21 10.54 1.99 -6.51
CA THR A 21 9.73 1.02 -7.25
C THR A 21 8.44 0.68 -6.52
N LYS A 22 7.44 0.14 -7.23
CA LYS A 22 6.16 -0.28 -6.64
C LYS A 22 6.33 -1.42 -5.62
N LEU A 23 5.27 -1.70 -4.86
CA LEU A 23 5.29 -2.70 -3.78
C LEU A 23 5.63 -4.12 -4.26
N PHE A 24 5.09 -4.54 -5.40
CA PHE A 24 5.24 -5.90 -5.93
C PHE A 24 5.89 -5.97 -7.33
N ALA A 25 6.28 -4.83 -7.90
CA ALA A 25 6.77 -4.74 -9.28
C ALA A 25 7.91 -3.73 -9.40
N GLY A 26 8.91 -4.06 -10.22
CA GLY A 26 10.13 -3.25 -10.42
C GLY A 26 9.98 -1.97 -11.24
N VAL A 27 8.77 -1.43 -11.39
CA VAL A 27 8.51 -0.17 -12.11
C VAL A 27 8.41 1.01 -11.15
N ASP A 28 8.64 2.22 -11.65
CA ASP A 28 8.62 3.46 -10.86
C ASP A 28 7.28 3.62 -10.09
N ASN A 29 7.39 4.06 -8.83
CA ASN A 29 6.26 4.28 -7.93
C ASN A 29 5.73 5.72 -7.99
N ASP A 30 6.52 6.67 -8.52
CA ASP A 30 6.11 8.07 -8.60
C ASP A 30 5.39 8.38 -9.92
N ALA A 31 4.06 8.22 -9.90
CA ALA A 31 3.19 8.53 -11.03
C ALA A 31 2.85 10.02 -11.18
N ARG A 32 3.30 10.91 -10.28
CA ARG A 32 2.96 12.34 -10.35
C ARG A 32 3.54 12.94 -11.63
N GLY A 33 2.68 13.60 -12.41
CA GLY A 33 3.07 14.24 -13.68
C GLY A 33 3.46 13.27 -14.80
N LYS A 34 3.26 11.95 -14.63
CA LYS A 34 3.55 10.95 -15.66
C LYS A 34 2.34 10.75 -16.56
N LYS A 35 2.57 10.35 -17.82
CA LYS A 35 1.49 10.02 -18.75
C LYS A 35 0.74 8.75 -18.28
N PRO A 36 -0.57 8.64 -18.55
CA PRO A 36 -1.35 7.44 -18.22
C PRO A 36 -0.68 6.17 -18.75
N ASN A 37 -0.72 5.10 -17.95
CA ASN A 37 -0.24 3.77 -18.33
C ASN A 37 1.23 3.72 -18.82
N THR A 38 2.11 4.61 -18.33
CA THR A 38 3.54 4.57 -18.67
C THR A 38 4.42 3.92 -17.60
N LEU A 39 3.97 3.91 -16.34
CA LEU A 39 4.68 3.27 -15.23
C LEU A 39 4.04 1.92 -14.88
N ILE A 40 4.02 1.00 -15.84
CA ILE A 40 3.30 -0.29 -15.72
C ILE A 40 4.20 -1.48 -16.09
N SER A 41 3.84 -2.64 -15.57
CA SER A 41 4.39 -3.94 -15.95
C SER A 41 3.28 -5.00 -15.95
N HIS A 42 3.55 -6.16 -16.52
CA HIS A 42 2.65 -7.31 -16.50
C HIS A 42 2.19 -7.71 -15.08
N ILE A 43 3.03 -7.48 -14.05
CA ILE A 43 2.69 -7.73 -12.64
C ILE A 43 1.65 -6.75 -12.12
N CYS A 44 1.85 -5.45 -12.28
CA CYS A 44 0.90 -4.47 -11.74
C CYS A 44 -0.41 -4.43 -12.53
N LEU A 45 -0.39 -4.85 -13.80
CA LEU A 45 -1.59 -5.04 -14.63
C LEU A 45 -2.36 -6.33 -14.32
N GLY A 46 -1.85 -7.21 -13.44
CA GLY A 46 -2.53 -8.47 -13.14
C GLY A 46 -2.64 -9.42 -14.33
N MET A 47 -1.67 -9.38 -15.27
CA MET A 47 -1.70 -10.25 -16.44
C MET A 47 -1.58 -11.73 -16.04
N PRO A 48 -2.19 -12.65 -16.80
CA PRO A 48 -2.07 -14.09 -16.54
C PRO A 48 -0.61 -14.53 -16.43
N GLY A 49 -0.31 -15.33 -15.39
CA GLY A 49 1.04 -15.84 -15.13
C GLY A 49 1.98 -14.88 -14.39
N ALA A 50 1.57 -13.65 -14.08
CA ALA A 50 2.41 -12.71 -13.34
C ALA A 50 2.46 -13.02 -11.83
N LEU A 51 3.67 -13.01 -11.25
CA LEU A 51 3.91 -13.25 -9.82
C LEU A 51 4.46 -12.00 -9.12
N PRO A 52 4.02 -11.68 -7.89
CA PRO A 52 4.47 -10.51 -7.15
C PRO A 52 5.89 -10.71 -6.57
N VAL A 53 6.70 -9.63 -6.55
CA VAL A 53 8.00 -9.61 -5.89
C VAL A 53 8.04 -8.46 -4.89
N LEU A 54 8.11 -8.79 -3.59
CA LEU A 54 8.04 -7.80 -2.51
C LEU A 54 9.21 -6.82 -2.53
N ASN A 55 8.89 -5.54 -2.38
CA ASN A 55 9.85 -4.46 -2.26
C ASN A 55 10.44 -4.36 -0.84
N GLU A 56 11.72 -4.68 -0.69
CA GLU A 56 12.44 -4.60 0.58
C GLU A 56 12.38 -3.19 1.22
N LYS A 57 12.52 -2.14 0.40
CA LYS A 57 12.49 -0.76 0.92
C LYS A 57 11.12 -0.38 1.46
N ALA A 58 10.04 -0.93 0.89
CA ALA A 58 8.70 -0.74 1.42
C ALA A 58 8.56 -1.33 2.82
N VAL A 59 9.12 -2.53 3.06
CA VAL A 59 9.14 -3.18 4.38
C VAL A 59 9.93 -2.33 5.37
N GLN A 60 11.14 -1.88 5.00
CA GLN A 60 11.96 -1.03 5.87
C GLN A 60 11.23 0.26 6.29
N LEU A 61 10.59 0.96 5.35
CA LEU A 61 9.84 2.18 5.63
C LEU A 61 8.60 1.92 6.50
N ALA A 62 7.90 0.80 6.27
CA ALA A 62 6.75 0.40 7.09
C ALA A 62 7.17 0.10 8.54
N CYS A 63 8.28 -0.63 8.73
CA CYS A 63 8.84 -0.89 10.07
C CYS A 63 9.28 0.42 10.76
N GLN A 64 9.95 1.32 10.03
CA GLN A 64 10.33 2.63 10.56
C GLN A 64 9.12 3.43 11.03
N ALA A 65 8.05 3.47 10.24
CA ALA A 65 6.80 4.13 10.63
C ALA A 65 6.18 3.47 11.87
N ALA A 66 6.15 2.14 11.93
CA ALA A 66 5.61 1.39 13.07
C ALA A 66 6.35 1.71 14.38
N PHE A 67 7.68 1.73 14.36
CA PHE A 67 8.48 2.13 15.53
C PHE A 67 8.30 3.61 15.89
N ALA A 68 8.23 4.51 14.90
CA ALA A 68 7.99 5.93 15.13
C ALA A 68 6.63 6.21 15.78
N LEU A 69 5.63 5.36 15.51
CA LEU A 69 4.30 5.42 16.12
C LEU A 69 4.24 4.74 17.50
N GLY A 70 5.36 4.29 18.06
CA GLY A 70 5.42 3.65 19.37
C GLY A 70 4.82 2.24 19.41
N THR A 71 4.72 1.57 18.26
CA THR A 71 4.21 0.19 18.18
C THR A 71 5.35 -0.83 18.29
N SER A 72 5.00 -2.11 18.50
CA SER A 72 5.93 -3.24 18.46
C SER A 72 5.58 -4.14 17.27
N PRO A 73 6.31 -4.06 16.15
CA PRO A 73 6.04 -4.87 14.95
C PRO A 73 6.18 -6.37 15.24
N ALA A 74 5.28 -7.19 14.69
CA ALA A 74 5.37 -8.63 14.80
C ALA A 74 6.59 -9.18 14.05
N HIS A 75 7.27 -10.17 14.63
CA HIS A 75 8.39 -10.87 13.99
C HIS A 75 7.96 -11.70 12.77
N TYR A 76 6.68 -12.07 12.70
CA TYR A 76 6.09 -12.78 11.60
C TYR A 76 4.88 -12.01 11.08
N SER A 77 4.82 -11.85 9.76
CA SER A 77 3.66 -11.33 9.05
C SER A 77 3.52 -12.07 7.72
N LYS A 78 2.31 -12.04 7.16
CA LYS A 78 2.01 -12.63 5.85
C LYS A 78 1.25 -11.63 5.00
N PHE A 79 1.32 -11.81 3.68
CA PHE A 79 0.46 -11.10 2.74
C PHE A 79 -0.77 -11.95 2.45
N ASP A 80 -1.95 -11.34 2.55
CA ASP A 80 -3.23 -11.95 2.22
C ASP A 80 -3.84 -11.28 0.97
N ARG A 81 -4.79 -11.98 0.32
CA ARG A 81 -5.55 -11.43 -0.81
C ARG A 81 -6.91 -10.92 -0.33
N LYS A 82 -7.17 -9.63 -0.52
CA LYS A 82 -8.48 -9.01 -0.31
C LYS A 82 -9.18 -8.90 -1.67
N HIS A 83 -10.15 -9.77 -1.94
CA HIS A 83 -10.82 -9.87 -3.25
C HIS A 83 -12.06 -8.96 -3.32
N TYR A 84 -12.19 -8.16 -4.38
CA TYR A 84 -13.37 -7.37 -4.70
C TYR A 84 -13.28 -6.79 -6.12
N PHE A 85 -14.35 -6.83 -6.90
CA PHE A 85 -14.28 -6.33 -8.28
C PHE A 85 -14.35 -4.82 -8.35
N TYR A 86 -13.33 -4.19 -8.93
CA TYR A 86 -13.38 -2.80 -9.34
C TYR A 86 -12.45 -2.54 -10.54
N PRO A 87 -12.82 -1.68 -11.52
CA PRO A 87 -12.03 -1.51 -12.75
C PRO A 87 -10.58 -1.02 -12.56
N ASP A 88 -10.26 -0.37 -11.43
CA ASP A 88 -8.89 0.07 -11.11
C ASP A 88 -8.06 -0.98 -10.36
N LEU A 89 -8.64 -2.13 -10.00
CA LEU A 89 -7.99 -3.23 -9.30
C LEU A 89 -7.76 -4.40 -10.28
N PRO A 90 -6.56 -4.55 -10.86
CA PRO A 90 -6.40 -5.45 -12.02
C PRO A 90 -6.41 -6.95 -11.70
N LYS A 91 -6.57 -7.34 -10.43
CA LYS A 91 -6.39 -8.73 -9.98
C LYS A 91 -7.66 -9.38 -9.40
N GLY A 92 -8.83 -8.78 -9.61
CA GLY A 92 -10.07 -9.14 -8.91
C GLY A 92 -10.20 -8.28 -7.68
#